data_AF-A0A2A5JLI9-F1
#
_entry.id   AF-A0A2A5JLI9-F1
#
_cell.length_a   1.000
_cell.length_b   1.000
_cell.length_c   1.000
_cell.angle_alpha   90.00
_cell.angle_beta   90.00
_cell.angle_gamma   90.00
#
_symmetry.space_group_name_H-M   'P 1'
#
loop_
_entity.id
_entity.type
_entity.pdbx_description
1 polymer ?
#
loop_
_entity_poly.entity_id
_entity_poly.type
_entity_poly.pdbx_seq_one_letter_code
_entity_poly.pdbx_strand_id
1 'polypeptide(L)' 'MKALMGNIAKQIRKDTKGRIELQKFVGSGEDSRIIKLSNGKSYVITSEKRTTEDEKESENAA' A
#
# COMPACT_ATOMS: atom_id res chain seq x y z
N MET A 1 3.06 -15.01 7.88
CA MET A 1 2.32 -13.87 8.49
C MET A 1 1.75 -12.92 7.41
N LYS A 2 0.66 -13.30 6.71
CA LYS A 2 0.04 -12.48 5.63
C LYS A 2 -1.18 -11.64 6.09
N ALA A 3 -1.64 -11.84 7.33
CA ALA A 3 -2.96 -11.36 7.79
C ALA A 3 -3.00 -9.90 8.30
N LEU A 4 -1.87 -9.34 8.76
CA LEU A 4 -1.85 -7.97 9.30
C LEU A 4 -2.08 -6.91 8.21
N MET A 5 -1.37 -7.03 7.09
CA MET A 5 -1.50 -6.10 5.96
C MET A 5 -2.89 -6.13 5.33
N GLY A 6 -3.52 -7.31 5.26
CA GLY A 6 -4.89 -7.46 4.76
C GLY A 6 -5.92 -6.72 5.62
N ASN A 7 -5.79 -6.77 6.95
CA ASN A 7 -6.73 -6.10 7.85
C ASN A 7 -6.59 -4.58 7.82
N ILE A 8 -5.36 -4.06 7.76
CA ILE A 8 -5.13 -2.61 7.64
C ILE A 8 -5.67 -2.08 6.31
N ALA A 9 -5.36 -2.76 5.20
CA ALA A 9 -5.89 -2.40 3.89
C ALA A 9 -7.43 -2.43 3.86
N LYS A 10 -8.05 -3.40 4.53
CA LYS A 10 -9.52 -3.49 4.67
C LYS A 10 -10.09 -2.32 5.47
N GLN A 11 -9.42 -1.89 6.54
CA GLN A 11 -9.83 -0.72 7.32
C GLN A 11 -9.76 0.56 6.49
N ILE A 12 -8.65 0.80 5.78
CA ILE A 12 -8.48 1.98 4.92
C ILE A 12 -9.55 2.01 3.82
N ARG A 13 -9.84 0.87 3.16
CA ARG A 13 -10.86 0.80 2.09
C ARG A 13 -12.30 0.96 2.59
N LYS A 14 -12.58 0.59 3.85
CA LYS A 14 -13.90 0.74 4.47
C LYS A 14 -14.16 2.16 4.98
N ASP A 15 -13.11 2.89 5.34
CA ASP A 15 -13.22 4.30 5.73
C ASP A 15 -13.37 5.18 4.47
N THR A 16 -14.40 6.03 4.43
CA THR A 16 -14.67 6.88 3.26
C THR A 16 -13.51 7.84 2.99
N LYS A 17 -12.96 8.46 4.05
CA LYS A 17 -11.83 9.38 3.93
C LYS A 17 -10.55 8.64 3.51
N GLY A 18 -10.25 7.53 4.17
CA GLY A 18 -9.13 6.66 3.84
C GLY A 18 -9.17 6.16 2.38
N ARG A 19 -10.35 5.80 1.87
CA ARG A 19 -10.53 5.41 0.46
C ARG A 19 -10.20 6.55 -0.50
N ILE A 20 -10.68 7.77 -0.24
CA ILE A 20 -10.42 8.95 -1.08
C ILE A 20 -8.93 9.28 -1.08
N GLU A 21 -8.28 9.29 0.09
CA GLU A 21 -6.85 9.56 0.19
C GLU A 21 -6.00 8.47 -0.49
N LEU A 22 -6.42 7.21 -0.39
CA LEU A 22 -5.78 6.10 -1.11
C LEU A 22 -5.89 6.24 -2.62
N GLN A 23 -7.05 6.62 -3.15
CA GLN A 23 -7.22 6.86 -4.58
C GLN A 23 -6.34 8.03 -5.07
N LYS A 24 -6.25 9.11 -4.27
CA LYS A 24 -5.36 10.24 -4.58
C LYS A 24 -3.89 9.83 -4.62
N PHE A 25 -3.46 8.98 -3.69
CA PHE A 25 -2.10 8.45 -3.67
C PHE A 25 -1.79 7.58 -4.89
N VAL A 26 -2.70 6.66 -5.26
CA VAL A 26 -2.50 5.80 -6.44
C VAL A 26 -2.40 6.64 -7.72
N GLY A 27 -3.16 7.73 -7.82
CA GLY A 27 -3.10 8.66 -8.95
C GLY A 27 -1.99 9.69 -8.91
N SER A 28 -1.26 9.85 -7.79
CA SER A 28 -0.24 10.90 -7.64
C SER A 28 1.14 10.47 -8.15
N GLY A 29 1.43 9.17 -8.20
CA GLY A 29 2.76 8.66 -8.51
C GLY A 29 3.80 8.93 -7.42
N GLU A 30 3.37 9.35 -6.22
CA GLU A 30 4.22 9.51 -5.04
C GLU A 30 4.71 8.14 -4.53
N ASP A 31 5.96 8.06 -4.07
CA ASP A 31 6.52 6.81 -3.55
C ASP A 31 5.99 6.48 -2.14
N SER A 32 5.58 7.49 -1.36
CA SER A 32 4.95 7.29 -0.06
C SER A 32 4.03 8.45 0.33
N ARG A 33 3.04 8.16 1.18
CA ARG A 33 2.12 9.17 1.73
C ARG A 33 1.54 8.74 3.07
N ILE A 34 1.18 9.73 3.88
CA ILE A 34 0.38 9.51 5.10
C ILE A 34 -1.11 9.62 4.74
N ILE A 35 -1.86 8.56 5.04
CA ILE A 35 -3.33 8.57 5.00
C ILE A 35 -3.88 8.73 6.41
N LYS A 36 -4.79 9.68 6.61
CA LYS A 36 -5.49 9.91 7.87
C LYS A 36 -6.96 9.51 7.76
N LEU A 37 -7.32 8.47 8.50
CA LEU A 37 -8.70 7.98 8.57
C LEU A 37 -9.60 8.95 9.36
N SER A 38 -10.91 8.77 9.20
CA SER A 38 -11.93 9.58 9.88
C SER A 38 -11.88 9.45 11.42
N ASN A 39 -11.42 8.30 11.93
CA ASN A 39 -11.23 8.06 13.36
C ASN A 39 -9.94 8.68 13.94
N GLY A 40 -9.21 9.46 13.15
CA GLY A 40 -7.97 10.11 13.56
C GLY A 40 -6.71 9.24 13.46
N LYS A 41 -6.83 7.94 13.15
CA LYS A 41 -5.67 7.08 12.90
C LYS A 41 -4.98 7.46 11.60
N SER A 42 -3.66 7.36 11.60
CA SER A 42 -2.83 7.62 10.42
C SER A 42 -2.02 6.39 10.05
N TYR A 43 -1.84 6.17 8.76
CA TYR A 43 -1.02 5.09 8.20
C TYR A 43 -0.07 5.67 7.17
N VAL A 44 1.19 5.22 7.20
CA VAL A 44 2.13 5.44 6.10
C VAL A 44 1.86 4.34 5.08
N ILE A 45 1.61 4.75 3.84
CA ILE A 45 1.55 3.85 2.70
C ILE A 45 2.72 4.14 1.79
N THR A 46 3.33 3.08 1.29
CA THR A 46 4.43 3.12 0.34
C THR A 46 3.98 2.41 -0.93
N SER A 47 4.33 3.01 -2.05
CA SER A 47 4.24 2.38 -3.35
C SER A 47 5.57 1.67 -3.57
N GLU A 48 5.58 0.34 -3.53
CA GLU A 48 6.68 -0.39 -4.14
C GLU A 48 6.53 -0.20 -5.65
N LYS A 49 7.32 0.73 -6.22
CA LYS A 49 7.64 0.64 -7.65
C LYS A 49 8.28 -0.73 -7.82
N ARG A 50 7.69 -1.59 -8.65
CA ARG A 50 8.41 -2.77 -9.13
C ARG A 50 9.65 -2.25 -9.85
N THR A 51 10.78 -2.22 -9.16
CA THR A 51 12.06 -2.27 -9.84
C THR A 51 12.09 -3.66 -10.48
N THR A 52 12.36 -3.70 -11.78
CA THR A 52 12.53 -4.92 -12.60
C THR A 52 13.73 -5.79 -12.16
N GLU A 53 14.12 -5.74 -10.89
CA GLU A 53 15.25 -6.48 -10.33
C GLU A 53 14.82 -7.77 -9.60
N ASP A 54 13.52 -7.99 -9.37
CA ASP A 54 13.00 -9.24 -8.79
C ASP A 54 12.83 -10.40 -9.79
N GLU A 55 13.23 -10.23 -11.06
CA GLU A 55 13.15 -11.30 -12.08
C GLU A 55 14.41 -12.19 -12.17
N LYS A 56 15.41 -12.05 -11.28
CA LYS A 56 16.65 -12.85 -11.34
C LYS A 56 16.90 -13.82 -10.18
N GLU A 57 15.87 -14.25 -9.46
CA GLU A 57 16.02 -15.31 -8.44
C GLU A 57 14.98 -16.43 -8.59
N SER A 58 14.79 -16.91 -9.83
CA SER A 58 14.05 -18.16 -10.07
C SER A 58 14.58 -18.99 -11.25
N GLU A 59 15.86 -18.87 -11.57
CA GLU A 59 16.51 -19.70 -12.59
C GLU A 59 17.93 -20.10 -12.14
N ASN A 60 18.02 -20.84 -11.02
CA ASN A 60 19.17 -21.72 -10.78
C ASN A 60 18.82 -22.78 -9.71
N ALA A 61 17.87 -23.65 -10.06
CA ALA A 61 17.66 -24.91 -9.39
C ALA A 61 17.27 -25.95 -10.45
N ALA A 62 18.24 -26.30 -11.29
CA ALA A 62 18.18 -27.45 -12.19
C ALA A 62 19.50 -28.22 -12.07
#